data_AF-D0EWD4-F1
#
_entry.id   AF-D0EWD4-F1
#
_cell.length_a   1.000
_cell.length_b   1.000
_cell.length_c   1.000
_cell.angle_alpha   90.00
_cell.angle_beta   90.00
_cell.angle_gamma   90.00
#
_symmetry.space_group_name_H-M   'P 1'
#
loop_
_entity.id
_entity.type
_entity.pdbx_description
1 polymer ?
#
loop_
_entity_poly.entity_id
_entity_poly.type
_entity_poly.pdbx_seq_one_letter_code
_entity_poly.pdbx_strand_id
1 'polypeptide(L)' 'EEYARFDSDVGEYRAVTELGRRDAEVWNSQKELLDNRRAYV' A
#
# COMPACT_ATOMS: atom_id res chain seq x y z
N GLU A 1 11.97 9.37 3.35
CA GLU A 1 11.14 8.72 4.38
C GLU A 1 10.18 7.78 3.70
N GLU A 2 9.89 6.61 4.27
CA GLU A 2 8.86 5.72 3.75
C GLU A 2 7.48 6.28 4.12
N TYR A 3 6.68 6.65 3.13
CA TYR A 3 5.38 7.27 3.34
C TYR A 3 4.26 6.23 3.51
N ALA A 4 4.31 5.10 2.79
CA ALA A 4 3.38 3.98 2.93
C ALA A 4 4.09 2.62 2.79
N ARG A 5 3.59 1.60 3.48
CA ARG A 5 4.11 0.22 3.48
C ARG A 5 3.03 -0.77 3.11
N PHE A 6 3.35 -1.83 2.39
CA PHE A 6 2.39 -2.91 2.15
C PHE A 6 2.25 -3.79 3.40
N ASP A 7 1.01 -3.97 3.85
CA ASP A 7 0.64 -4.84 4.95
C ASP A 7 0.10 -6.15 4.37
N SER A 8 0.85 -7.25 4.55
CA SER A 8 0.50 -8.57 4.00
C SER A 8 -0.69 -9.21 4.70
N ASP A 9 -0.97 -8.85 5.95
CA ASP A 9 -2.09 -9.40 6.71
C ASP A 9 -3.43 -8.83 6.22
N VAL A 10 -3.42 -7.56 5.79
CA VAL A 10 -4.58 -6.88 5.20
C VAL A 10 -4.59 -6.97 3.67
N GLY A 11 -3.41 -7.16 3.06
CA GLY A 11 -3.22 -7.17 1.61
C GLY A 11 -3.32 -5.77 0.97
N GLU A 12 -2.94 -4.71 1.69
CA GLU A 12 -3.07 -3.31 1.27
C GLU A 12 -1.92 -2.44 1.77
N TYR A 13 -1.68 -1.29 1.12
CA TYR A 13 -0.75 -0.29 1.60
C TYR A 13 -1.34 0.51 2.77
N ARG A 14 -0.55 0.64 3.84
CA ARG A 14 -0.84 1.43 5.04
C ARG A 14 0.14 2.60 5.13
N ALA A 15 -0.39 3.79 5.36
CA ALA A 15 0.41 4.97 5.60
C ALA A 15 1.26 4.80 6.88
N VAL A 16 2.56 5.07 6.78
CA VAL A 16 3.50 5.02 7.92
C VAL A 16 3.53 6.36 8.64
N THR A 17 3.23 7.44 7.92
CA THR A 17 3.11 8.80 8.43
C THR A 17 1.80 9.44 7.93
N GLU A 18 1.36 10.53 8.54
CA GLU A 18 0.14 11.22 8.12
C GLU A 18 0.19 11.74 6.67
N LEU A 19 1.39 12.06 6.17
CA LEU A 19 1.62 12.50 4.80
C LEU A 19 1.42 11.37 3.79
N GLY A 20 1.70 10.13 4.19
CA GLY A 20 1.55 8.96 3.33
C GLY A 20 0.13 8.42 3.19
N ARG A 21 -0.88 9.03 3.85
CA ARG A 21 -2.29 8.65 3.66
C ARG A 21 -2.70 8.75 2.20
N ARG A 22 -2.32 9.85 1.53
CA ARG A 22 -2.67 10.06 0.13
C ARG A 22 -1.96 9.08 -0.79
N ASP A 23 -0.70 8.76 -0.51
CA ASP A 23 0.05 7.76 -1.29
C ASP A 23 -0.53 6.36 -1.10
N ALA A 24 -0.89 5.97 0.13
CA ALA A 24 -1.53 4.70 0.42
C ALA A 24 -2.88 4.56 -0.31
N GLU A 25 -3.71 5.60 -0.33
CA GLU A 25 -4.97 5.61 -1.09
C GLU A 25 -4.73 5.45 -2.60
N VAL A 26 -3.79 6.21 -3.15
CA VAL A 26 -3.42 6.13 -4.58
C VAL A 26 -2.92 4.72 -4.93
N TRP A 27 -2.09 4.11 -4.10
CA TRP A 27 -1.57 2.77 -4.34
C TRP A 27 -2.64 1.68 -4.15
N ASN A 28 -3.53 1.83 -3.16
CA ASN A 28 -4.65 0.90 -2.96
C ASN A 28 -5.72 1.00 -4.06
N SER A 29 -5.82 2.14 -4.74
CA SER A 29 -6.71 2.27 -5.91
C SER A 29 -6.19 1.54 -7.16
N GLN A 30 -4.89 1.22 -7.20
CA GLN A 30 -4.26 0.56 -8.34
C GLN A 30 -4.31 -0.96 -8.17
N LYS A 31 -5.34 -1.59 -8.77
CA LYS A 31 -5.54 -3.05 -8.69
C LYS A 31 -4.32 -3.86 -9.11
N GLU A 32 -3.68 -3.50 -10.22
CA GLU A 32 -2.53 -4.25 -10.74
C GLU A 32 -1.34 -4.23 -9.76
N LEU A 33 -1.10 -3.09 -9.12
CA LEU A 33 -0.07 -2.94 -8.08
C LEU A 33 -0.39 -3.80 -6.85
N LEU A 34 -1.64 -3.76 -6.38
CA LEU A 34 -2.10 -4.57 -5.25
C LEU A 34 -1.99 -6.06 -5.54
N ASP A 35 -2.46 -6.50 -6.71
CA ASP A 35 -2.46 -7.91 -7.08
C ASP A 35 -1.02 -8.43 -7.26
N ASN A 36 -0.14 -7.63 -7.87
CA ASN A 36 1.29 -7.97 -7.95
C ASN A 36 1.90 -8.14 -6.56
N ARG A 37 1.60 -7.22 -5.64
CA ARG A 37 2.17 -7.25 -4.29
C ARG A 37 1.61 -8.40 -3.44
N ARG A 38 0.32 -8.73 -3.61
CA ARG A 38 -0.34 -9.89 -2.98
C ARG A 38 0.20 -11.22 -3.51
N ALA A 39 0.59 -11.30 -4.77
CA ALA A 39 1.17 -12.50 -5.36
C ALA A 39 2.60 -12.80 -4.86
N TYR A 40 3.27 -11.81 -4.27
CA TYR A 40 4.64 -11.91 -3.77
C TYR A 40 4.76 -12.29 -2.29
N VAL A 41 3.65 -12.34 -1.55
CA VAL A 41 3.62 -12.58 -0.09
C VAL A 41 3.11 -13.97 0.27
#